data_AF-A0A4Q1KBY5-F1
#
_entry.id   AF-A0A4Q1KBY5-F1
#
_cell.length_a   1.000
_cell.length_b   1.000
_cell.length_c   1.000
_cell.angle_alpha   90.00
_cell.angle_beta   90.00
_cell.angle_gamma   90.00
#
_symmetry.space_group_name_H-M   'P 1'
#
loop_
_entity.id
_entity.type
_entity.pdbx_description
1 polymer ?
#
loop_
_entity_poly.entity_id
_entity_poly.type
_entity_poly.pdbx_seq_one_letter_code
_entity_poly.pdbx_strand_id
1 'polypeptide(L)'
;MKAIILSIVAIIATNVFAQTSKSKVNVFTQKDLNAYQLDQNTYDFIGKDSYLRRHSAVDTSSYFLDPKNYKGILNYGVSFEASDKRNYIFIEDYRVYYTDVAFERCNFSVADSIVELEGRISGGWNVMDFKGKPPRDVVEVTLGALEKGKRTIYFPYNVKDQYQGKNGDFYTLVTHNGVPKQTTFPLDTLDAAFFTAVQFKKEFNAAMPFKIRCKVTPTTVLSIGKASCYGHLYALGEMVFAQNKKRPKISPRRPKDAPRFQSIIENNEQVNSAKPKEEASAYYQLTAQAEQCIISRQYAKAKAAYTSLAASYPTLYARDIHNAIRVCILSRDLDSAFWWSEKLAAKGIELPYFNSKLVSGLKKNPRWKSFSARYDSIAKQAQKNWDIPLKKAMIALCDEDQSDYGLENRKDSRALYETTERVTAKLVDLLRQKGFPSEEKIGAFTKKDTVLVQAPDFYVVFRHAVQQKPKSLDELNALLDTYYKNFAFDKKRSSTHRNFPGACFHIYKGNLYIDKSCAYNSDSMVKKMVFMFKNPHGFIIDNGNYIISEYNPEDPKEWDDYYEANFNLVQKLTDDWKFYEK
;
A
#
# COMPACT_ATOMS: atom_id res chain seq x y z
N MET A 1 3.70 67.35 65.60
CA MET A 1 4.01 65.94 65.97
C MET A 1 2.90 64.95 65.56
N LYS A 2 1.61 65.21 65.85
CA LYS A 2 0.49 64.31 65.45
C LYS A 2 0.30 64.10 63.94
N ALA A 3 0.55 65.11 63.11
CA ALA A 3 0.41 65.00 61.65
C ALA A 3 1.48 64.09 60.99
N ILE A 4 2.72 64.13 61.50
CA ILE A 4 3.84 63.32 60.98
C ILE A 4 3.64 61.84 61.32
N ILE A 5 3.10 61.54 62.51
CA ILE A 5 2.79 60.17 62.91
C ILE A 5 1.65 59.58 62.04
N LEU A 6 0.64 60.39 61.68
CA LEU A 6 -0.44 59.92 60.80
C LEU A 6 0.07 59.60 59.38
N SER A 7 0.98 60.42 58.84
CA SER A 7 1.57 60.18 57.51
C SER A 7 2.48 58.95 57.49
N ILE A 8 3.25 58.70 58.55
CA ILE A 8 4.11 57.50 58.65
C ILE A 8 3.26 56.24 58.80
N VAL A 9 2.18 56.26 59.57
CA VAL A 9 1.26 55.12 59.71
C VAL A 9 0.51 54.84 58.39
N ALA A 10 0.13 55.87 57.64
CA ALA A 10 -0.48 55.70 56.31
C ALA A 10 0.50 55.13 55.27
N ILE A 11 1.78 55.53 55.30
CA ILE A 11 2.83 54.99 54.43
C ILE A 11 3.20 53.55 54.80
N ILE A 12 3.19 53.20 56.09
CA ILE A 12 3.40 51.81 56.53
C ILE A 12 2.17 50.96 56.19
N ALA A 13 0.94 51.45 56.38
CA ALA A 13 -0.27 50.71 56.00
C ALA A 13 -0.34 50.47 54.48
N THR A 14 -0.04 51.46 53.64
CA THR A 14 -0.03 51.30 52.19
C THR A 14 1.07 50.35 51.71
N ASN A 15 2.25 50.34 52.33
CA ASN A 15 3.31 49.39 51.99
C ASN A 15 3.04 47.97 52.52
N VAL A 16 2.39 47.81 53.67
CA VAL A 16 2.03 46.50 54.25
C VAL A 16 0.85 45.86 53.50
N PHE A 17 -0.11 46.66 53.02
CA PHE A 17 -1.19 46.18 52.13
C PHE A 17 -0.70 45.93 50.69
N ALA A 18 0.30 46.66 50.19
CA ALA A 18 0.89 46.40 48.86
C ALA A 18 1.79 45.14 48.83
N GLN A 19 2.31 44.68 49.98
CA GLN A 19 3.15 43.48 50.05
C GLN A 19 2.38 42.15 50.26
N THR A 20 1.07 42.18 50.50
CA THR A 20 0.31 40.98 50.90
C THR A 20 -0.51 40.30 49.81
N SER A 21 -0.51 40.78 48.56
CA SER A 21 -1.12 40.06 47.44
C SER A 21 -0.13 39.70 46.33
N LYS A 22 1.03 39.13 46.69
CA LYS A 22 1.74 38.29 45.70
C LYS A 22 0.78 37.15 45.34
N SER A 23 0.10 37.29 44.21
CA SER A 23 -0.88 36.33 43.73
C SER A 23 -0.23 34.95 43.76
N LYS A 24 -0.90 33.99 44.40
CA LYS A 24 -0.38 32.63 44.52
C LYS A 24 -0.24 32.06 43.11
N VAL A 25 1.01 31.90 42.67
CA VAL A 25 1.34 31.29 41.38
C VAL A 25 1.63 29.81 41.62
N ASN A 26 0.81 28.94 41.03
CA ASN A 26 1.05 27.50 41.03
C ASN A 26 1.93 27.14 39.82
N VAL A 27 2.96 26.34 40.01
CA VAL A 27 3.87 25.88 38.95
C VAL A 27 3.62 24.41 38.66
N PHE A 28 3.52 24.06 37.38
CA PHE A 28 3.28 22.71 36.88
C PHE A 28 4.45 22.24 36.02
N THR A 29 4.73 20.95 36.12
CA THR A 29 5.80 20.28 35.36
C THR A 29 5.24 19.57 34.13
N GLN A 30 6.11 19.13 33.22
CA GLN A 30 5.74 18.20 32.14
C GLN A 30 4.99 16.96 32.67
N LYS A 31 5.40 16.44 33.84
CA LYS A 31 4.78 15.27 34.45
C LYS A 31 3.33 15.55 34.86
N ASP A 32 3.04 16.75 35.33
CA ASP A 32 1.67 17.17 35.63
C ASP A 32 0.85 17.25 34.34
N LEU A 33 1.36 17.90 33.28
CA LEU A 33 0.67 17.98 31.99
C LEU A 33 0.39 16.61 31.38
N ASN A 34 1.37 15.70 31.40
CA ASN A 34 1.18 14.33 30.91
C ASN A 34 0.09 13.57 31.70
N ALA A 35 -0.12 13.86 32.98
CA ALA A 35 -1.17 13.23 33.78
C ALA A 35 -2.59 13.65 33.35
N TYR A 36 -2.71 14.78 32.65
CA TYR A 36 -3.96 15.34 32.10
C TYR A 36 -3.98 15.36 30.58
N GLN A 37 -3.05 14.65 29.94
CA GLN A 37 -3.06 14.46 28.50
C GLN A 37 -4.24 13.53 28.13
N LEU A 38 -5.02 13.93 27.11
CA LEU A 38 -6.04 13.09 26.50
C LEU A 38 -5.34 12.10 25.53
N ASP A 39 -6.02 11.00 25.17
CA ASP A 39 -5.42 9.84 24.50
C ASP A 39 -4.35 10.19 23.45
N GLN A 40 -3.12 9.72 23.70
CA GLN A 40 -1.94 10.04 22.91
C GLN A 40 -2.00 9.33 21.55
N ASN A 41 -1.63 10.04 20.47
CA ASN A 41 -1.61 9.51 19.11
C ASN A 41 -2.96 8.96 18.63
N THR A 42 -4.06 9.45 19.19
CA THR A 42 -5.40 9.04 18.77
C THR A 42 -5.94 9.92 17.66
N TYR A 43 -5.63 11.21 17.68
CA TYR A 43 -6.28 12.18 16.79
C TYR A 43 -5.30 12.84 15.82
N ASP A 44 -5.61 12.79 14.52
CA ASP A 44 -4.96 13.63 13.52
C ASP A 44 -5.46 15.06 13.64
N PHE A 45 -4.54 16.02 13.65
CA PHE A 45 -4.84 17.44 13.65
C PHE A 45 -5.12 17.92 12.22
N ILE A 46 -6.38 18.25 11.98
CA ILE A 46 -6.88 18.70 10.69
C ILE A 46 -7.22 20.18 10.81
N GLY A 47 -6.38 21.00 10.17
CA GLY A 47 -6.62 22.44 10.05
C GLY A 47 -7.54 22.79 8.88
N LYS A 48 -7.91 24.07 8.80
CA LYS A 48 -8.65 24.69 7.68
C LYS A 48 -8.07 24.33 6.30
N ASP A 49 -6.76 24.08 6.27
CA ASP A 49 -6.01 23.83 5.04
C ASP A 49 -5.77 22.36 4.68
N SER A 50 -6.34 21.40 5.41
CA SER A 50 -6.18 19.97 5.09
C SER A 50 -6.77 19.60 3.72
N TYR A 51 -6.31 18.48 3.15
CA TYR A 51 -6.85 17.91 1.91
C TYR A 51 -8.25 17.29 2.13
N LEU A 52 -8.56 16.88 3.37
CA LEU A 52 -9.91 16.55 3.83
C LEU A 52 -10.69 17.83 4.13
N ARG A 53 -11.03 18.61 3.10
CA ARG A 53 -11.47 20.02 3.26
C ARG A 53 -12.98 20.24 3.05
N ARG A 54 -13.55 21.07 3.96
CA ARG A 54 -14.82 21.86 3.94
C ARG A 54 -16.07 21.24 4.59
N HIS A 55 -16.22 21.42 5.91
CA HIS A 55 -17.54 21.34 6.55
C HIS A 55 -18.43 22.55 6.18
N SER A 56 -17.84 23.75 6.01
CA SER A 56 -18.42 24.91 5.31
C SER A 56 -17.34 25.97 5.04
N ALA A 57 -17.60 26.99 4.20
CA ALA A 57 -16.66 28.10 3.98
C ALA A 57 -16.52 29.04 5.20
N VAL A 58 -17.46 28.97 6.14
CA VAL A 58 -17.53 29.83 7.35
C VAL A 58 -16.81 29.18 8.53
N ASP A 59 -16.58 27.88 8.46
CA ASP A 59 -15.99 27.12 9.54
C ASP A 59 -14.46 27.30 9.59
N THR A 60 -13.99 27.88 10.68
CA THR A 60 -12.57 28.18 10.94
C THR A 60 -11.96 27.31 12.03
N SER A 61 -12.75 26.34 12.52
CA SER A 61 -12.38 25.46 13.63
C SER A 61 -11.33 24.45 13.20
N SER A 62 -10.46 24.09 14.13
CA SER A 62 -9.55 22.95 13.96
C SER A 62 -10.21 21.68 14.48
N TYR A 63 -9.95 20.57 13.79
CA TYR A 63 -10.60 19.29 14.01
C TYR A 63 -9.59 18.21 14.42
N PHE A 64 -10.08 17.28 15.23
CA PHE A 64 -9.34 16.13 15.72
C PHE A 64 -10.12 14.87 15.36
N LEU A 65 -9.67 14.14 14.34
CA LEU A 65 -10.30 12.90 13.87
C LEU A 65 -9.45 11.69 14.26
N ASP A 66 -10.06 10.56 14.62
CA ASP A 66 -9.32 9.30 14.69
C ASP A 66 -9.03 8.83 13.26
N PRO A 67 -7.75 8.79 12.82
CA PRO A 67 -7.42 8.44 11.45
C PRO A 67 -7.79 6.98 11.11
N LYS A 68 -8.02 6.11 12.10
CA LYS A 68 -8.53 4.75 11.86
C LYS A 68 -9.94 4.73 11.28
N ASN A 69 -10.72 5.79 11.48
CA ASN A 69 -12.05 5.92 10.91
C ASN A 69 -12.02 6.31 9.43
N TYR A 70 -10.86 6.72 8.91
CA TYR A 70 -10.70 7.08 7.51
C TYR A 70 -10.44 5.85 6.64
N LYS A 71 -11.35 5.59 5.69
CA LYS A 71 -11.32 4.41 4.82
C LYS A 71 -10.50 4.61 3.53
N GLY A 72 -10.22 5.86 3.14
CA GLY A 72 -9.64 6.20 1.84
C GLY A 72 -10.70 6.55 0.78
N ILE A 73 -10.36 7.45 -0.14
CA ILE A 73 -11.27 8.06 -1.13
C ILE A 73 -11.98 7.01 -2.00
N LEU A 74 -11.22 6.03 -2.52
CA LEU A 74 -11.81 4.97 -3.35
C LEU A 74 -12.78 4.08 -2.56
N ASN A 75 -12.51 3.85 -1.27
CA ASN A 75 -13.34 3.01 -0.41
C ASN A 75 -14.64 3.70 0.03
N TYR A 76 -14.78 5.00 -0.22
CA TYR A 76 -16.06 5.73 -0.13
C TYR A 76 -16.88 5.66 -1.43
N GLY A 77 -16.45 4.88 -2.42
CA GLY A 77 -17.17 4.73 -3.69
C GLY A 77 -16.93 5.87 -4.67
N VAL A 78 -15.84 6.63 -4.50
CA VAL A 78 -15.38 7.60 -5.50
C VAL A 78 -14.67 6.85 -6.63
N SER A 79 -15.03 7.18 -7.86
CA SER A 79 -14.33 6.70 -9.05
C SER A 79 -13.93 7.86 -9.95
N PHE A 80 -12.87 7.63 -10.71
CA PHE A 80 -12.31 8.57 -11.67
C PHE A 80 -12.31 7.89 -13.02
N GLU A 81 -12.76 8.60 -14.03
CA GLU A 81 -12.82 8.10 -15.39
C GLU A 81 -12.36 9.20 -16.33
N ALA A 82 -11.43 8.92 -17.23
CA ALA A 82 -11.07 9.90 -18.25
C ALA A 82 -12.18 10.02 -19.29
N SER A 83 -12.45 11.23 -19.80
CA SER A 83 -13.46 11.45 -20.83
C SER A 83 -13.18 10.67 -22.13
N ASP A 84 -11.91 10.40 -22.41
CA ASP A 84 -11.41 9.59 -23.53
C ASP A 84 -11.14 8.13 -23.16
N LYS A 85 -11.60 7.68 -21.98
CA LYS A 85 -11.41 6.33 -21.44
C LYS A 85 -9.95 5.94 -21.20
N ARG A 86 -9.00 6.89 -21.17
CA ARG A 86 -7.66 6.61 -20.66
C ARG A 86 -7.71 6.13 -19.20
N ASN A 87 -6.91 5.10 -18.90
CA ASN A 87 -6.75 4.61 -17.55
C ASN A 87 -6.15 5.69 -16.65
N TYR A 88 -6.85 6.01 -15.57
CA TYR A 88 -6.35 6.89 -14.52
C TYR A 88 -5.96 6.05 -13.31
N ILE A 89 -4.79 6.34 -12.75
CA ILE A 89 -4.34 5.71 -11.51
C ILE A 89 -4.46 6.78 -10.44
N PHE A 90 -5.48 6.65 -9.61
CA PHE A 90 -5.56 7.37 -8.35
C PHE A 90 -4.78 6.58 -7.31
N ILE A 91 -3.78 7.20 -6.70
CA ILE A 91 -3.01 6.63 -5.58
C ILE A 91 -3.18 7.57 -4.40
N GLU A 92 -3.78 7.04 -3.34
CA GLU A 92 -3.79 7.68 -2.05
C GLU A 92 -2.82 6.97 -1.10
N ASP A 93 -1.88 7.76 -0.59
CA ASP A 93 -1.05 7.42 0.56
C ASP A 93 -1.32 8.45 1.65
N TYR A 94 -1.86 8.00 2.79
CA TYR A 94 -2.13 8.88 3.92
C TYR A 94 -1.34 8.42 5.12
N ARG A 95 -0.46 9.31 5.60
CA ARG A 95 0.45 9.09 6.72
C ARG A 95 0.21 10.16 7.77
N VAL A 96 0.19 9.77 9.04
CA VAL A 96 0.09 10.68 10.17
C VAL A 96 1.41 10.66 10.93
N TYR A 97 2.04 11.84 11.06
CA TYR A 97 3.37 11.95 11.65
C TYR A 97 3.28 12.14 13.16
N TYR A 98 4.21 11.52 13.88
CA TYR A 98 4.31 11.73 15.32
C TYR A 98 5.00 13.05 15.63
N THR A 99 4.49 13.75 16.64
CA THR A 99 5.13 14.90 17.27
C THR A 99 5.35 14.65 18.76
N ASP A 100 6.25 15.42 19.35
CA ASP A 100 6.49 15.44 20.79
C ASP A 100 6.40 16.88 21.29
N VAL A 101 5.78 17.08 22.45
CA VAL A 101 5.64 18.40 23.08
C VAL A 101 6.38 18.42 24.41
N ALA A 102 7.33 19.36 24.54
CA ALA A 102 8.08 19.61 25.75
C ALA A 102 7.72 20.99 26.32
N PHE A 103 7.16 21.01 27.52
CA PHE A 103 6.84 22.22 28.27
C PHE A 103 8.00 22.59 29.19
N GLU A 104 8.49 23.81 29.02
CA GLU A 104 9.59 24.38 29.79
C GLU A 104 9.05 25.14 31.01
N ARG A 105 7.86 25.75 30.87
CA ARG A 105 7.20 26.49 31.94
C ARG A 105 5.68 26.38 31.84
N CYS A 106 5.03 26.15 32.97
CA CYS A 106 3.57 26.23 33.11
C CYS A 106 3.22 26.85 34.46
N ASN A 107 2.83 28.12 34.45
CA ASN A 107 2.47 28.87 35.65
C ASN A 107 1.00 29.25 35.62
N PHE A 108 0.31 29.12 36.75
CA PHE A 108 -1.08 29.50 36.91
C PHE A 108 -1.25 30.54 38.02
N SER A 109 -1.76 31.72 37.68
CA SER A 109 -2.22 32.71 38.65
C SER A 109 -3.65 32.38 39.06
N VAL A 110 -3.84 31.97 40.31
CA VAL A 110 -5.17 31.64 40.85
C VAL A 110 -6.08 32.86 40.86
N ALA A 111 -5.53 34.03 41.22
CA ALA A 111 -6.30 35.28 41.34
C ALA A 111 -6.91 35.70 40.00
N ASP A 112 -6.17 35.55 38.91
CA ASP A 112 -6.57 36.04 37.59
C ASP A 112 -7.16 34.92 36.71
N SER A 113 -7.04 33.67 37.16
CA SER A 113 -7.28 32.48 36.35
C SER A 113 -6.48 32.49 35.04
N ILE A 114 -5.23 32.96 35.09
CA ILE A 114 -4.36 33.08 33.92
C ILE A 114 -3.30 31.98 33.96
N VAL A 115 -3.14 31.28 32.84
CA VAL A 115 -2.02 30.36 32.60
C VAL A 115 -0.99 31.01 31.67
N GLU A 116 0.28 30.89 32.05
CA GLU A 116 1.44 31.16 31.21
C GLU A 116 2.12 29.83 30.86
N LEU A 117 2.19 29.52 29.56
CA LEU A 117 2.83 28.32 29.05
C LEU A 117 3.98 28.69 28.11
N GLU A 118 5.09 27.99 28.27
CA GLU A 118 6.25 28.05 27.39
C GLU A 118 6.71 26.63 27.08
N GLY A 119 7.02 26.36 25.82
CA GLY A 119 7.44 25.03 25.41
C GLY A 119 7.82 24.95 23.94
N ARG A 120 8.12 23.73 23.50
CA ARG A 120 8.59 23.41 22.16
C ARG A 120 7.87 22.17 21.67
N ILE A 121 7.69 22.09 20.36
CA ILE A 121 7.23 20.88 19.68
C ILE A 121 8.30 20.41 18.72
N SER A 122 8.57 19.12 18.73
CA SER A 122 9.53 18.45 17.86
C SER A 122 8.87 17.31 17.08
N GLY A 123 9.55 16.80 16.06
CA GLY A 123 9.02 15.77 15.17
C GLY A 123 8.12 16.35 14.07
N GLY A 124 7.24 15.49 13.53
CA GLY A 124 6.44 15.77 12.35
C GLY A 124 7.08 15.32 11.04
N TRP A 125 6.45 15.74 9.95
CA TRP A 125 6.97 15.56 8.60
C TRP A 125 8.14 16.51 8.30
N ASN A 126 8.95 16.17 7.30
CA ASN A 126 10.02 17.00 6.77
C ASN A 126 9.70 17.43 5.33
N VAL A 127 10.45 18.40 4.78
CA VAL A 127 10.24 18.88 3.41
C VAL A 127 10.45 17.77 2.36
N MET A 128 11.35 16.83 2.64
CA MET A 128 11.66 15.70 1.76
C MET A 128 10.52 14.66 1.69
N ASP A 129 9.59 14.68 2.65
CA ASP A 129 8.47 13.75 2.72
C ASP A 129 7.35 14.12 1.73
N PHE A 130 7.42 15.29 1.05
CA PHE A 130 6.42 15.75 0.08
C PHE A 130 7.00 15.86 -1.33
N LYS A 131 6.31 15.25 -2.30
CA LYS A 131 6.53 15.50 -3.73
C LYS A 131 5.84 16.81 -4.14
N GLY A 132 6.40 17.96 -3.73
CA GLY A 132 5.85 19.28 -4.06
C GLY A 132 6.10 20.34 -2.99
N LYS A 133 5.36 21.46 -3.06
CA LYS A 133 5.43 22.50 -2.03
C LYS A 133 4.86 21.92 -0.73
N PRO A 134 5.68 21.79 0.34
CA PRO A 134 5.19 21.23 1.59
C PRO A 134 4.08 22.10 2.17
N PRO A 135 3.23 21.56 3.06
CA PRO A 135 2.30 22.36 3.84
C PRO A 135 3.06 23.47 4.58
N ARG A 136 2.35 24.48 5.05
CA ARG A 136 2.95 25.48 5.93
C ARG A 136 3.36 24.79 7.24
N ASP A 137 4.66 24.74 7.56
CA ASP A 137 5.18 24.15 8.79
C ASP A 137 4.96 25.09 9.98
N VAL A 138 3.70 25.19 10.40
CA VAL A 138 3.26 25.96 11.56
C VAL A 138 2.72 25.05 12.65
N VAL A 139 3.00 25.45 13.88
CA VAL A 139 2.47 24.85 15.08
C VAL A 139 1.27 25.69 15.48
N GLU A 140 0.10 25.06 15.52
CA GLU A 140 -1.10 25.70 16.04
C GLU A 140 -1.24 25.39 17.53
N VAL A 141 -1.41 26.43 18.33
CA VAL A 141 -1.78 26.34 19.74
C VAL A 141 -3.16 26.95 19.92
N THR A 142 -4.09 26.15 20.43
CA THR A 142 -5.48 26.57 20.64
C THR A 142 -5.92 26.21 22.06
N LEU A 143 -6.66 27.10 22.70
CA LEU A 143 -7.32 26.87 23.99
C LEU A 143 -8.80 27.18 23.91
N GLY A 144 -9.61 26.33 24.53
CA GLY A 144 -11.05 26.52 24.57
C GLY A 144 -11.79 25.33 25.16
N ALA A 145 -13.12 25.37 25.08
CA ALA A 145 -13.96 24.22 25.41
C ALA A 145 -13.96 23.23 24.24
N LEU A 146 -13.62 21.97 24.50
CA LEU A 146 -13.61 20.90 23.52
C LEU A 146 -14.92 20.10 23.61
N GLU A 147 -15.57 19.87 22.48
CA GLU A 147 -16.74 19.01 22.36
C GLU A 147 -16.46 17.83 21.42
N LYS A 148 -17.14 16.70 21.68
CA LYS A 148 -17.19 15.56 20.77
C LYS A 148 -18.46 15.66 19.94
N GLY A 149 -18.33 15.42 18.64
CA GLY A 149 -19.48 15.39 17.75
C GLY A 149 -19.11 14.75 16.43
N LYS A 150 -19.97 14.96 15.43
CA LYS A 150 -19.79 14.39 14.10
C LYS A 150 -19.38 15.46 13.10
N ARG A 151 -18.46 15.11 12.20
CA ARG A 151 -17.99 15.99 11.13
C ARG A 151 -17.97 15.28 9.80
N THR A 152 -18.60 15.92 8.83
CA THR A 152 -18.61 15.44 7.46
C THR A 152 -17.30 15.80 6.80
N ILE A 153 -16.62 14.79 6.27
CA ILE A 153 -15.47 14.96 5.38
C ILE A 153 -15.96 15.04 3.94
N TYR A 154 -15.28 15.83 3.12
CA TYR A 154 -15.67 16.09 1.74
C TYR A 154 -14.51 15.77 0.81
N PHE A 155 -14.85 15.37 -0.41
CA PHE A 155 -13.91 15.26 -1.50
C PHE A 155 -13.89 16.58 -2.26
N PRO A 156 -12.78 17.35 -2.21
CA PRO A 156 -12.68 18.59 -2.95
C PRO A 156 -12.61 18.26 -4.44
N TYR A 157 -13.63 18.69 -5.17
CA TYR A 157 -13.67 18.56 -6.62
C TYR A 157 -14.10 19.89 -7.24
N ASN A 158 -13.34 20.35 -8.21
CA ASN A 158 -13.61 21.56 -8.97
C ASN A 158 -13.28 21.29 -10.43
N VAL A 159 -14.31 21.31 -11.28
CA VAL A 159 -14.19 21.06 -12.73
C VAL A 159 -13.30 22.12 -13.41
N LYS A 160 -13.09 23.29 -12.78
CA LYS A 160 -12.22 24.34 -13.33
C LYS A 160 -10.72 24.09 -13.13
N ASP A 161 -10.34 23.20 -12.20
CA ASP A 161 -8.93 22.81 -11.97
C ASP A 161 -8.50 21.64 -12.87
N GLN A 162 -9.31 21.30 -13.87
CA GLN A 162 -8.94 20.31 -14.87
C GLN A 162 -7.84 20.85 -15.78
N TYR A 163 -6.89 19.98 -16.14
CA TYR A 163 -6.05 20.23 -17.30
C TYR A 163 -6.97 20.39 -18.50
N GLN A 164 -6.97 21.59 -19.08
CA GLN A 164 -7.68 21.82 -20.33
C GLN A 164 -6.83 21.23 -21.44
N GLY A 165 -7.40 20.30 -22.21
CA GLY A 165 -6.74 19.83 -23.41
C GLY A 165 -6.45 20.96 -24.38
N LYS A 166 -5.48 20.77 -25.28
CA LYS A 166 -5.24 21.70 -26.40
C LYS A 166 -6.52 21.98 -27.22
N ASN A 167 -7.52 21.10 -27.13
CA ASN A 167 -8.81 21.19 -27.84
C ASN A 167 -10.00 21.61 -26.96
N GLY A 168 -9.81 21.91 -25.66
CA GLY A 168 -10.88 22.38 -24.77
C GLY A 168 -11.65 21.28 -24.01
N ASP A 169 -11.35 20.00 -24.23
CA ASP A 169 -12.01 18.88 -23.54
C ASP A 169 -11.56 18.74 -22.07
N PHE A 170 -12.53 18.40 -21.22
CA PHE A 170 -12.38 18.09 -19.80
C PHE A 170 -11.92 16.63 -19.64
N TYR A 171 -10.77 16.37 -18.99
CA TYR A 171 -10.13 15.03 -18.98
C TYR A 171 -10.58 14.07 -17.88
N THR A 172 -11.43 14.45 -16.92
CA THR A 172 -11.82 13.52 -15.84
C THR A 172 -13.26 13.70 -15.38
N LEU A 173 -14.05 12.65 -15.50
CA LEU A 173 -15.34 12.45 -14.87
C LEU A 173 -15.12 11.82 -13.49
N VAL A 174 -15.63 12.48 -12.44
CA VAL A 174 -15.64 11.94 -11.08
C VAL A 174 -17.05 11.47 -10.77
N THR A 175 -17.20 10.26 -10.27
CA THR A 175 -18.47 9.76 -9.74
C THR A 175 -18.33 9.38 -8.27
N HIS A 176 -19.46 9.43 -7.54
CA HIS A 176 -19.55 8.92 -6.17
C HIS A 176 -20.77 8.00 -6.11
N ASN A 177 -20.54 6.72 -5.84
CA ASN A 177 -21.54 5.65 -5.91
C ASN A 177 -22.28 5.63 -7.26
N GLY A 178 -21.52 5.77 -8.35
CA GLY A 178 -22.03 5.78 -9.72
C GLY A 178 -22.71 7.07 -10.17
N VAL A 179 -22.88 8.06 -9.28
CA VAL A 179 -23.50 9.36 -9.62
C VAL A 179 -22.41 10.37 -10.00
N PRO A 180 -22.44 10.96 -11.22
CA PRO A 180 -21.52 12.01 -11.62
C PRO A 180 -21.52 13.19 -10.65
N LYS A 181 -20.32 13.70 -10.35
CA LYS A 181 -20.10 14.87 -9.51
C LYS A 181 -19.42 15.96 -10.32
N GLN A 182 -19.87 17.20 -10.11
CA GLN A 182 -19.40 18.39 -10.82
C GLN A 182 -18.70 19.38 -9.87
N THR A 183 -18.84 19.19 -8.57
CA THR A 183 -18.28 20.04 -7.51
C THR A 183 -17.96 19.20 -6.29
N THR A 184 -17.42 19.83 -5.25
CA THR A 184 -17.14 19.22 -3.94
C THR A 184 -18.38 18.54 -3.37
N PHE A 185 -18.22 17.32 -2.85
CA PHE A 185 -19.32 16.53 -2.30
C PHE A 185 -18.91 15.80 -1.01
N PRO A 186 -19.86 15.47 -0.11
CA PRO A 186 -19.57 14.77 1.13
C PRO A 186 -19.18 13.30 0.85
N LEU A 187 -18.18 12.81 1.59
CA LEU A 187 -17.72 11.41 1.54
C LEU A 187 -18.35 10.58 2.66
N ASP A 188 -18.16 11.00 3.92
CA ASP A 188 -18.65 10.31 5.11
C ASP A 188 -18.74 11.30 6.27
N THR A 189 -19.38 10.89 7.37
CA THR A 189 -19.46 11.65 8.62
C THR A 189 -18.78 10.88 9.74
N LEU A 190 -17.67 11.43 10.22
CA LEU A 190 -16.79 10.79 11.19
C LEU A 190 -16.93 11.42 12.58
N ASP A 191 -16.64 10.64 13.61
CA ASP A 191 -16.53 11.17 14.96
C ASP A 191 -15.30 12.07 15.07
N ALA A 192 -15.49 13.24 15.67
CA ALA A 192 -14.51 14.31 15.76
C ALA A 192 -14.55 14.98 17.14
N ALA A 193 -13.42 15.53 17.55
CA ALA A 193 -13.38 16.56 18.58
C ALA A 193 -13.06 17.92 17.97
N PHE A 194 -13.66 18.99 18.50
CA PHE A 194 -13.47 20.36 18.03
C PHE A 194 -13.77 21.37 19.13
N PHE A 195 -13.22 22.58 18.98
CA PHE A 195 -13.47 23.67 19.92
C PHE A 195 -14.77 24.41 19.56
N THR A 196 -15.73 24.45 20.49
CA THR A 196 -16.96 25.24 20.32
C THR A 196 -16.80 26.70 20.74
N ALA A 197 -15.92 26.95 21.70
CA ALA A 197 -15.58 28.30 22.16
C ALA A 197 -14.06 28.46 22.27
N VAL A 198 -13.46 29.08 21.26
CA VAL A 198 -12.02 29.35 21.21
C VAL A 198 -11.71 30.59 22.06
N GLN A 199 -10.93 30.40 23.11
CA GLN A 199 -10.44 31.47 23.99
C GLN A 199 -9.12 32.06 23.48
N PHE A 200 -8.29 31.24 22.86
CA PHE A 200 -7.00 31.63 22.30
C PHE A 200 -6.66 30.73 21.11
N LYS A 201 -6.11 31.32 20.04
CA LYS A 201 -5.56 30.60 18.89
C LYS A 201 -4.38 31.38 18.33
N LYS A 202 -3.24 30.72 18.16
CA LYS A 202 -2.05 31.32 17.54
C LYS A 202 -1.21 30.28 16.81
N GLU A 203 -0.66 30.69 15.68
CA GLU A 203 0.33 29.93 14.92
C GLU A 203 1.74 30.36 15.29
N PHE A 204 2.64 29.40 15.41
CA PHE A 204 4.07 29.58 15.64
C PHE A 204 4.86 28.90 14.52
N ASN A 205 6.03 29.45 14.18
CA ASN A 205 6.96 28.75 13.29
C ASN A 205 7.46 27.49 13.99
N ALA A 206 7.54 26.38 13.27
CA ALA A 206 7.98 25.09 13.80
C ALA A 206 9.37 25.06 14.45
N ALA A 207 10.25 26.02 14.12
CA ALA A 207 11.59 26.13 14.68
C ALA A 207 11.67 26.89 16.02
N MET A 208 10.58 27.54 16.47
CA MET A 208 10.59 28.45 17.62
C MET A 208 9.83 27.88 18.83
N PRO A 209 10.27 28.17 20.07
CA PRO A 209 9.45 27.90 21.25
C PRO A 209 8.13 28.69 21.17
N PHE A 210 7.03 28.07 21.61
CA PHE A 210 5.76 28.76 21.80
C PHE A 210 5.72 29.37 23.20
N LYS A 211 5.13 30.56 23.29
CA LYS A 211 4.87 31.24 24.56
C LYS A 211 3.48 31.87 24.51
N ILE A 212 2.64 31.50 25.46
CA ILE A 212 1.25 31.94 25.53
C ILE A 212 0.89 32.39 26.95
N ARG A 213 -0.01 33.36 27.05
CA ARG A 213 -0.61 33.83 28.29
C ARG A 213 -2.10 34.01 28.05
N CYS A 214 -2.93 33.26 28.75
CA CYS A 214 -4.37 33.22 28.48
C CYS A 214 -5.18 32.92 29.74
N LYS A 215 -6.44 33.36 29.75
CA LYS A 215 -7.38 33.02 30.81
C LYS A 215 -7.91 31.60 30.59
N VAL A 216 -8.07 30.83 31.66
CA VAL A 216 -8.55 29.45 31.62
C VAL A 216 -9.74 29.25 32.55
N THR A 217 -10.61 28.31 32.20
CA THR A 217 -11.75 27.84 33.00
C THR A 217 -11.54 26.36 33.36
N PRO A 218 -12.34 25.77 34.26
CA PRO A 218 -12.25 24.34 34.57
C PRO A 218 -12.41 23.40 33.36
N THR A 219 -13.05 23.88 32.28
CA THR A 219 -13.30 23.11 31.05
C THR A 219 -12.30 23.41 29.92
N THR A 220 -11.33 24.31 30.13
CA THR A 220 -10.36 24.66 29.10
C THR A 220 -9.48 23.46 28.75
N VAL A 221 -9.47 23.09 27.47
CA VAL A 221 -8.52 22.14 26.87
C VAL A 221 -7.49 22.94 26.08
N LEU A 222 -6.23 22.52 26.20
CA LEU A 222 -5.13 22.99 25.38
C LEU A 222 -4.91 21.99 24.25
N SER A 223 -4.92 22.44 23.00
CA SER A 223 -4.42 21.67 21.87
C SER A 223 -3.13 22.27 21.32
N ILE A 224 -2.18 21.39 21.00
CA ILE A 224 -0.96 21.74 20.28
C ILE A 224 -0.77 20.73 19.17
N GLY A 225 -0.64 21.18 17.93
CA GLY A 225 -0.51 20.29 16.77
C GLY A 225 0.11 20.96 15.56
N LYS A 226 0.52 20.11 14.61
CA LYS A 226 0.94 20.48 13.27
C LYS A 226 0.02 19.78 12.27
N ALA A 227 -0.20 20.39 11.11
CA ALA A 227 -1.02 19.76 10.06
C ALA A 227 -0.46 18.37 9.68
N SER A 228 -1.35 17.40 9.50
CA SER A 228 -1.02 16.00 9.17
C SER A 228 -0.13 15.29 10.21
N CYS A 229 -0.24 15.73 11.47
CA CYS A 229 0.45 15.14 12.59
C CYS A 229 -0.55 14.82 13.70
N TYR A 230 -0.19 13.88 14.57
CA TYR A 230 -0.98 13.63 15.77
C TYR A 230 -1.08 14.90 16.63
N GLY A 231 -2.31 15.31 16.94
CA GLY A 231 -2.58 16.43 17.83
C GLY A 231 -2.37 16.03 19.29
N HIS A 232 -1.81 16.94 20.09
CA HIS A 232 -1.70 16.79 21.53
C HIS A 232 -2.81 17.59 22.21
N LEU A 233 -3.61 16.91 23.03
CA LEU A 233 -4.69 17.52 23.79
C LEU A 233 -4.43 17.35 25.29
N TYR A 234 -4.58 18.43 26.06
CA TYR A 234 -4.39 18.45 27.51
C TYR A 234 -5.59 19.08 28.19
N ALA A 235 -6.18 18.42 29.18
CA ALA A 235 -7.26 18.94 30.01
C ALA A 235 -6.71 20.00 31.00
N LEU A 236 -6.27 21.14 30.47
CA LEU A 236 -5.53 22.17 31.20
C LEU A 236 -6.33 22.76 32.36
N GLY A 237 -7.62 23.04 32.13
CA GLY A 237 -8.55 23.52 33.15
C GLY A 237 -8.67 22.54 34.30
N GLU A 238 -8.91 21.27 33.99
CA GLU A 238 -8.97 20.21 34.99
C GLU A 238 -7.66 20.14 35.79
N MET A 239 -6.51 20.23 35.12
CA MET A 239 -5.21 20.19 35.77
C MET A 239 -5.01 21.33 36.78
N VAL A 240 -5.28 22.58 36.39
CA VAL A 240 -4.94 23.75 37.23
C VAL A 240 -5.97 24.02 38.33
N PHE A 241 -7.21 23.54 38.17
CA PHE A 241 -8.29 23.66 39.15
C PHE A 241 -8.51 22.39 39.98
N ALA A 242 -7.83 21.28 39.68
CA ALA A 242 -7.94 20.06 40.46
C ALA A 242 -7.49 20.26 41.92
N GLN A 243 -8.31 19.78 42.85
CA GLN A 243 -7.96 19.76 44.27
C GLN A 243 -6.85 18.74 44.58
N ASN A 244 -6.78 17.65 43.80
CA ASN A 244 -5.79 16.59 43.95
C ASN A 244 -5.08 16.33 42.62
N LYS A 245 -3.75 16.17 42.65
CA LYS A 245 -2.98 15.82 41.46
C LYS A 245 -3.33 14.40 41.00
N LYS A 246 -3.76 14.23 39.75
CA LYS A 246 -3.88 12.92 39.12
C LYS A 246 -2.52 12.22 39.11
N ARG A 247 -2.53 10.90 39.35
CA ARG A 247 -1.33 10.08 39.13
C ARG A 247 -1.01 10.13 37.63
N PRO A 248 0.26 10.38 37.26
CA PRO A 248 0.64 10.33 35.86
C PRO A 248 0.33 8.95 35.31
N LYS A 249 -0.44 8.89 34.21
CA LYS A 249 -0.46 7.69 33.40
C LYS A 249 0.92 7.56 32.79
N ILE A 250 1.57 6.41 33.00
CA ILE A 250 2.77 6.07 32.23
C ILE A 250 2.27 5.74 30.84
N SER A 251 2.17 6.77 29.99
CA SER A 251 2.04 6.51 28.56
C SER A 251 3.31 5.77 28.14
N PRO A 252 3.20 4.62 27.44
CA PRO A 252 4.37 3.91 26.96
C PRO A 252 5.20 4.90 26.15
N ARG A 253 6.45 5.16 26.61
CA ARG A 253 7.38 5.94 25.80
C ARG A 253 7.52 5.23 24.47
N ARG A 254 7.37 5.99 23.39
CA ARG A 254 7.58 5.47 22.05
C ARG A 254 8.96 4.78 22.01
N PRO A 255 9.04 3.54 21.51
CA PRO A 255 10.31 2.86 21.31
C PRO A 255 11.25 3.73 20.49
N LYS A 256 12.55 3.74 20.81
CA LYS A 256 13.54 4.59 20.11
C LYS A 256 13.62 4.29 18.61
N ASP A 257 13.17 3.10 18.22
CA ASP A 257 13.16 2.51 16.89
C ASP A 257 11.79 2.60 16.18
N ALA A 258 10.76 3.17 16.83
CA ALA A 258 9.45 3.27 16.19
C ALA A 258 9.49 4.20 14.96
N PRO A 259 8.70 3.91 13.90
CA PRO A 259 8.70 4.67 12.65
C PRO A 259 8.22 6.12 12.85
N ARG A 260 8.79 7.07 12.08
CA ARG A 260 8.49 8.53 12.16
C ARG A 260 7.01 8.88 11.97
N PHE A 261 6.26 8.03 11.30
CA PHE A 261 4.84 8.18 11.03
C PHE A 261 4.13 6.83 11.15
N GLN A 262 2.80 6.89 11.23
CA GLN A 262 1.92 5.75 11.02
C GLN A 262 1.24 5.89 9.65
N SER A 263 1.33 4.87 8.81
CA SER A 263 0.53 4.78 7.60
C SER A 263 -0.91 4.40 7.92
N ILE A 264 -1.85 5.13 7.33
CA ILE A 264 -3.29 4.91 7.47
C ILE A 264 -3.83 4.28 6.19
N ILE A 265 -3.47 4.88 5.04
CA ILE A 265 -3.72 4.36 3.69
C ILE A 265 -2.37 4.18 3.00
N GLU A 266 -2.16 3.02 2.38
CA GLU A 266 -1.04 2.75 1.47
C GLU A 266 -1.59 2.18 0.16
N ASN A 267 -1.28 2.83 -0.97
CA ASN A 267 -1.76 2.42 -2.30
C ASN A 267 -3.30 2.21 -2.35
N ASN A 268 -4.06 3.13 -1.75
CA ASN A 268 -5.52 3.06 -1.56
C ASN A 268 -6.03 1.95 -0.62
N GLU A 269 -5.16 1.17 0.01
CA GLU A 269 -5.56 0.16 1.00
C GLU A 269 -5.42 0.70 2.42
N GLN A 270 -6.44 0.48 3.25
CA GLN A 270 -6.39 0.85 4.65
C GLN A 270 -5.52 -0.13 5.44
N VAL A 271 -4.38 0.34 5.94
CA VAL A 271 -3.34 -0.48 6.62
C VAL A 271 -3.84 -1.09 7.92
N ASN A 272 -4.71 -0.37 8.64
CA ASN A 272 -5.29 -0.81 9.92
C ASN A 272 -6.63 -1.53 9.77
N SER A 273 -7.13 -1.75 8.55
CA SER A 273 -8.32 -2.57 8.37
C SER A 273 -7.96 -3.97 8.83
N ALA A 274 -8.72 -4.50 9.80
CA ALA A 274 -8.68 -5.91 10.14
C ALA A 274 -9.28 -6.70 8.96
N LYS A 275 -8.66 -6.65 7.78
CA LYS A 275 -8.83 -7.72 6.82
C LYS A 275 -8.38 -8.97 7.57
N PRO A 276 -9.23 -10.00 7.70
CA PRO A 276 -8.75 -11.30 8.11
C PRO A 276 -7.53 -11.56 7.24
N LYS A 277 -6.35 -11.77 7.83
CA LYS A 277 -5.23 -12.30 7.05
C LYS A 277 -5.76 -13.61 6.52
N GLU A 278 -6.16 -13.63 5.26
CA GLU A 278 -6.58 -14.85 4.60
C GLU A 278 -5.38 -15.78 4.73
N GLU A 279 -5.51 -16.79 5.59
CA GLU A 279 -4.39 -17.68 5.87
C GLU A 279 -3.98 -18.27 4.53
N ALA A 280 -2.72 -18.06 4.16
CA ALA A 280 -2.20 -18.62 2.93
C ALA A 280 -2.44 -20.12 2.98
N SER A 281 -3.26 -20.64 2.04
CA SER A 281 -3.49 -22.08 1.89
C SER A 281 -2.18 -22.84 2.05
N ALA A 282 -2.21 -23.97 2.75
CA ALA A 282 -1.02 -24.78 3.02
C ALA A 282 -0.23 -25.10 1.73
N TYR A 283 -0.90 -25.15 0.58
CA TYR A 283 -0.30 -25.22 -0.76
C TYR A 283 0.77 -24.14 -0.97
N TYR A 284 0.43 -22.89 -0.72
CA TYR A 284 1.32 -21.75 -0.93
C TYR A 284 2.40 -21.63 0.13
N GLN A 285 2.17 -22.16 1.33
CA GLN A 285 3.19 -22.24 2.37
C GLN A 285 4.27 -23.26 1.99
N LEU A 286 3.86 -24.47 1.57
CA LEU A 286 4.76 -25.54 1.14
C LEU A 286 5.58 -25.16 -0.09
N THR A 287 4.94 -24.53 -1.09
CA THR A 287 5.67 -24.04 -2.28
C THR A 287 6.64 -22.92 -1.93
N ALA A 288 6.25 -21.94 -1.10
CA ALA A 288 7.17 -20.90 -0.64
C ALA A 288 8.37 -21.47 0.14
N GLN A 289 8.14 -22.49 0.98
CA GLN A 289 9.20 -23.20 1.69
C GLN A 289 10.16 -23.90 0.71
N ALA A 290 9.62 -24.58 -0.31
CA ALA A 290 10.41 -25.23 -1.34
C ALA A 290 11.24 -24.23 -2.15
N GLU A 291 10.64 -23.11 -2.57
CA GLU A 291 11.33 -22.02 -3.26
C GLU A 291 12.47 -21.44 -2.44
N GLN A 292 12.25 -21.19 -1.15
CA GLN A 292 13.31 -20.71 -0.25
C GLN A 292 14.47 -21.71 -0.15
N CYS A 293 14.16 -23.01 -0.07
CA CYS A 293 15.18 -24.05 -0.09
C CYS A 293 15.93 -24.10 -1.44
N ILE A 294 15.24 -23.89 -2.57
CA ILE A 294 15.88 -23.81 -3.90
C ILE A 294 16.86 -22.64 -3.96
N ILE A 295 16.44 -21.45 -3.51
CA ILE A 295 17.30 -20.25 -3.46
C ILE A 295 18.53 -20.51 -2.61
N SER A 296 18.37 -21.19 -1.48
CA SER A 296 19.47 -21.61 -0.58
C SER A 296 20.21 -22.87 -1.04
N ARG A 297 19.93 -23.41 -2.23
CA ARG A 297 20.52 -24.64 -2.80
C ARG A 297 20.33 -25.90 -1.95
N GLN A 298 19.34 -25.91 -1.06
CA GLN A 298 18.99 -27.05 -0.19
C GLN A 298 17.99 -27.98 -0.91
N TYR A 299 18.42 -28.58 -2.03
CA TYR A 299 17.53 -29.34 -2.92
C TYR A 299 16.85 -30.54 -2.27
N ALA A 300 17.51 -31.21 -1.32
CA ALA A 300 16.91 -32.32 -0.57
C ALA A 300 15.72 -31.85 0.30
N LYS A 301 15.82 -30.67 0.93
CA LYS A 301 14.71 -30.09 1.71
C LYS A 301 13.60 -29.56 0.80
N ALA A 302 13.96 -28.95 -0.31
CA ALA A 302 12.98 -28.53 -1.33
C ALA A 302 12.18 -29.73 -1.86
N LYS A 303 12.86 -30.86 -2.11
CA LYS A 303 12.21 -32.13 -2.49
C LYS A 303 11.20 -32.57 -1.43
N ALA A 304 11.59 -32.60 -0.15
CA ALA A 304 10.69 -33.00 0.93
C ALA A 304 9.41 -32.12 1.01
N ALA A 305 9.55 -30.81 0.78
CA ALA A 305 8.42 -29.89 0.71
C ALA A 305 7.50 -30.21 -0.49
N TYR A 306 8.04 -30.48 -1.67
CA TYR A 306 7.24 -30.91 -2.83
C TYR A 306 6.60 -32.29 -2.67
N THR A 307 7.28 -33.24 -2.02
CA THR A 307 6.70 -34.55 -1.68
C THR A 307 5.50 -34.38 -0.75
N SER A 308 5.62 -33.51 0.26
CA SER A 308 4.50 -33.17 1.16
C SER A 308 3.36 -32.51 0.40
N LEU A 309 3.67 -31.59 -0.53
CA LEU A 309 2.69 -30.96 -1.39
C LEU A 309 1.90 -31.99 -2.22
N ALA A 310 2.59 -32.96 -2.82
CA ALA A 310 1.97 -34.00 -3.64
C ALA A 310 1.12 -35.00 -2.84
N ALA A 311 1.43 -35.20 -1.56
CA ALA A 311 0.63 -36.03 -0.66
C ALA A 311 -0.65 -35.31 -0.23
N SER A 312 -0.60 -33.99 -0.04
CA SER A 312 -1.72 -33.19 0.46
C SER A 312 -2.69 -32.74 -0.63
N TYR A 313 -2.26 -32.67 -1.89
CA TYR A 313 -3.06 -32.09 -2.97
C TYR A 313 -3.14 -33.02 -4.19
N PRO A 314 -4.37 -33.37 -4.64
CA PRO A 314 -4.56 -34.24 -5.81
C PRO A 314 -4.16 -33.54 -7.12
N THR A 315 -4.37 -32.22 -7.19
CA THR A 315 -4.04 -31.39 -8.35
C THR A 315 -2.90 -30.44 -7.99
N LEU A 316 -1.90 -30.35 -8.87
CA LEU A 316 -0.71 -29.52 -8.70
C LEU A 316 -0.48 -28.69 -9.97
N TYR A 317 -0.01 -27.45 -9.85
CA TYR A 317 0.33 -26.64 -11.01
C TYR A 317 1.59 -27.15 -11.72
N ALA A 318 1.64 -27.06 -13.05
CA ALA A 318 2.76 -27.56 -13.86
C ALA A 318 4.09 -26.91 -13.47
N ARG A 319 4.07 -25.65 -13.02
CA ARG A 319 5.26 -24.95 -12.51
C ARG A 319 5.87 -25.63 -11.28
N ASP A 320 5.04 -26.15 -10.38
CA ASP A 320 5.48 -26.79 -9.15
C ASP A 320 6.01 -28.19 -9.45
N ILE A 321 5.35 -28.92 -10.37
CA ILE A 321 5.84 -30.20 -10.92
C ILE A 321 7.20 -30.00 -11.60
N HIS A 322 7.33 -28.98 -12.44
CA HIS A 322 8.58 -28.63 -13.15
C HIS A 322 9.74 -28.37 -12.19
N ASN A 323 9.48 -27.65 -11.09
CA ASN A 323 10.48 -27.45 -10.04
C ASN A 323 10.80 -28.75 -9.30
N ALA A 324 9.78 -29.56 -8.99
CA ALA A 324 9.94 -30.84 -8.31
C ALA A 324 10.86 -31.80 -9.08
N ILE A 325 10.70 -31.92 -10.40
CA ILE A 325 11.60 -32.70 -11.27
C ILE A 325 13.04 -32.24 -11.09
N ARG A 326 13.28 -30.92 -11.15
CA ARG A 326 14.63 -30.34 -11.09
C ARG A 326 15.29 -30.56 -9.74
N VAL A 327 14.56 -30.36 -8.64
CA VAL A 327 15.12 -30.64 -7.30
C VAL A 327 15.40 -32.12 -7.10
N CYS A 328 14.60 -33.02 -7.67
CA CYS A 328 14.87 -34.46 -7.63
C CYS A 328 16.16 -34.81 -8.37
N ILE A 329 16.36 -34.27 -9.58
CA ILE A 329 17.60 -34.46 -10.34
C ILE A 329 18.82 -33.91 -9.58
N LEU A 330 18.73 -32.69 -9.05
CA LEU A 330 19.84 -32.05 -8.34
C LEU A 330 20.13 -32.71 -6.98
N SER A 331 19.14 -33.37 -6.37
CA SER A 331 19.32 -34.20 -5.17
C SER A 331 19.64 -35.67 -5.49
N ARG A 332 19.86 -36.01 -6.77
CA ARG A 332 20.20 -37.35 -7.27
C ARG A 332 19.13 -38.42 -7.02
N ASP A 333 17.89 -38.02 -6.78
CA ASP A 333 16.73 -38.90 -6.63
C ASP A 333 16.03 -39.07 -7.98
N LEU A 334 16.61 -39.94 -8.83
CA LEU A 334 16.12 -40.13 -10.19
C LEU A 334 14.78 -40.86 -10.25
N ASP A 335 14.46 -41.69 -9.26
CA ASP A 335 13.19 -42.41 -9.19
C ASP A 335 12.04 -41.43 -8.96
N SER A 336 12.20 -40.51 -8.00
CA SER A 336 11.23 -39.42 -7.81
C SER A 336 11.18 -38.50 -9.02
N ALA A 337 12.31 -38.24 -9.69
CA ALA A 337 12.31 -37.43 -10.91
C ALA A 337 11.49 -38.06 -12.05
N PHE A 338 11.56 -39.39 -12.24
CA PHE A 338 10.70 -40.08 -13.21
C PHE A 338 9.22 -40.00 -12.83
N TRP A 339 8.89 -40.20 -11.55
CA TRP A 339 7.51 -40.11 -11.07
C TRP A 339 6.91 -38.71 -11.26
N TRP A 340 7.65 -37.66 -10.90
CA TRP A 340 7.25 -36.27 -11.14
C TRP A 340 7.14 -35.95 -12.63
N SER A 341 7.98 -36.56 -13.46
CA SER A 341 7.91 -36.42 -14.91
C SER A 341 6.62 -37.05 -15.47
N GLU A 342 6.21 -38.22 -15.01
CA GLU A 342 4.93 -38.82 -15.41
C GLU A 342 3.72 -37.92 -15.01
N LYS A 343 3.79 -37.21 -13.88
CA LYS A 343 2.81 -36.16 -13.54
C LYS A 343 2.84 -34.98 -14.51
N LEU A 344 4.01 -34.58 -14.99
CA LEU A 344 4.10 -33.51 -16.00
C LEU A 344 3.55 -33.95 -17.36
N ALA A 345 3.75 -35.23 -17.73
CA ALA A 345 3.12 -35.81 -18.91
C ALA A 345 1.60 -35.75 -18.84
N ALA A 346 1.01 -35.94 -17.64
CA ALA A 346 -0.43 -35.82 -17.45
C ALA A 346 -0.97 -34.39 -17.71
N LYS A 347 -0.09 -33.37 -17.71
CA LYS A 347 -0.41 -32.01 -18.17
C LYS A 347 -0.28 -31.83 -19.69
N GLY A 348 0.03 -32.91 -20.40
CA GLY A 348 0.25 -33.01 -21.85
C GLY A 348 1.51 -32.31 -22.36
N ILE A 349 2.51 -32.10 -21.48
CA ILE A 349 3.85 -31.70 -21.90
C ILE A 349 4.53 -32.85 -22.64
N GLU A 350 5.06 -32.58 -23.82
CA GLU A 350 5.64 -33.59 -24.69
C GLU A 350 7.08 -33.95 -24.34
N LEU A 351 7.53 -35.12 -24.81
CA LEU A 351 8.88 -35.65 -24.56
C LEU A 351 10.04 -34.69 -24.92
N PRO A 352 9.94 -33.84 -25.96
CA PRO A 352 10.96 -32.81 -26.27
C PRO A 352 11.32 -31.88 -25.10
N TYR A 353 10.47 -31.76 -24.07
CA TYR A 353 10.80 -31.10 -22.80
C TYR A 353 12.12 -31.59 -22.18
N PHE A 354 12.43 -32.88 -22.36
CA PHE A 354 13.67 -33.46 -21.86
C PHE A 354 14.92 -33.13 -22.68
N ASN A 355 14.82 -32.27 -23.68
CA ASN A 355 15.99 -31.77 -24.41
C ASN A 355 16.77 -30.70 -23.63
N SER A 356 16.27 -30.24 -22.49
CA SER A 356 17.01 -29.32 -21.62
C SER A 356 18.30 -29.94 -21.05
N LYS A 357 19.36 -29.13 -20.91
CA LYS A 357 20.69 -29.59 -20.48
C LYS A 357 20.66 -30.31 -19.12
N LEU A 358 19.87 -29.79 -18.18
CA LEU A 358 19.79 -30.30 -16.80
C LEU A 358 19.29 -31.74 -16.73
N VAL A 359 18.41 -32.15 -17.64
CA VAL A 359 17.77 -33.47 -17.61
C VAL A 359 18.47 -34.49 -18.53
N SER A 360 19.57 -34.11 -19.18
CA SER A 360 20.38 -35.03 -20.00
C SER A 360 20.89 -36.25 -19.21
N GLY A 361 21.11 -36.10 -17.90
CA GLY A 361 21.46 -37.21 -17.02
C GLY A 361 20.36 -38.27 -16.88
N LEU A 362 19.08 -37.88 -16.92
CA LEU A 362 17.96 -38.83 -16.90
C LEU A 362 17.96 -39.74 -18.14
N LYS A 363 18.34 -39.19 -19.30
CA LYS A 363 18.40 -39.94 -20.57
C LYS A 363 19.43 -41.08 -20.57
N LYS A 364 20.46 -40.98 -19.72
CA LYS A 364 21.49 -42.01 -19.56
C LYS A 364 21.07 -43.14 -18.62
N ASN A 365 19.98 -42.97 -17.87
CA ASN A 365 19.51 -43.99 -16.94
C ASN A 365 18.92 -45.20 -17.71
N PRO A 366 19.21 -46.46 -17.32
CA PRO A 366 18.66 -47.64 -18.00
C PRO A 366 17.13 -47.67 -18.10
N ARG A 367 16.43 -47.04 -17.16
CA ARG A 367 14.96 -46.95 -17.15
C ARG A 367 14.41 -46.02 -18.23
N TRP A 368 15.23 -45.15 -18.83
CA TRP A 368 14.82 -44.12 -19.77
C TRP A 368 13.98 -44.66 -20.92
N LYS A 369 14.39 -45.77 -21.56
CA LYS A 369 13.65 -46.36 -22.69
C LYS A 369 12.23 -46.75 -22.31
N SER A 370 12.04 -47.37 -21.14
CA SER A 370 10.72 -47.74 -20.64
C SER A 370 9.90 -46.51 -20.23
N PHE A 371 10.57 -45.53 -19.62
CA PHE A 371 9.95 -44.29 -19.16
C PHE A 371 9.48 -43.45 -20.34
N SER A 372 10.29 -43.24 -21.39
CA SER A 372 9.92 -42.39 -22.52
C SER A 372 8.68 -42.90 -23.26
N ALA A 373 8.54 -44.23 -23.37
CA ALA A 373 7.35 -44.85 -23.96
C ALA A 373 6.10 -44.63 -23.09
N ARG A 374 6.21 -44.83 -21.76
CA ARG A 374 5.09 -44.55 -20.84
C ARG A 374 4.74 -43.06 -20.82
N TYR A 375 5.74 -42.19 -20.76
CA TYR A 375 5.58 -40.74 -20.77
C TYR A 375 4.80 -40.27 -22.00
N ASP A 376 5.21 -40.71 -23.20
CA ASP A 376 4.53 -40.37 -24.45
C ASP A 376 3.08 -40.89 -24.46
N SER A 377 2.86 -42.11 -23.96
CA SER A 377 1.51 -42.67 -23.81
C SER A 377 0.63 -41.84 -22.85
N ILE A 378 1.17 -41.41 -21.70
CA ILE A 378 0.45 -40.57 -20.74
C ILE A 378 0.13 -39.21 -21.36
N ALA A 379 1.09 -38.57 -22.02
CA ALA A 379 0.90 -37.28 -22.67
C ALA A 379 -0.18 -37.35 -23.76
N LYS A 380 -0.13 -38.35 -24.65
CA LYS A 380 -1.15 -38.56 -25.68
C LYS A 380 -2.53 -38.85 -25.08
N GLN A 381 -2.59 -39.60 -23.97
CA GLN A 381 -3.85 -39.86 -23.29
C GLN A 381 -4.44 -38.59 -22.66
N ALA A 382 -3.60 -37.75 -22.05
CA ALA A 382 -4.03 -36.46 -21.52
C ALA A 382 -4.57 -35.55 -22.64
N GLN A 383 -3.84 -35.46 -23.77
CA GLN A 383 -4.23 -34.66 -24.92
C GLN A 383 -5.59 -35.04 -25.53
N LYS A 384 -5.97 -36.32 -25.49
CA LYS A 384 -7.29 -36.79 -25.94
C LYS A 384 -8.45 -36.27 -25.10
N ASN A 385 -8.21 -35.94 -23.83
CA ASN A 385 -9.23 -35.45 -22.91
C ASN A 385 -9.34 -33.92 -22.90
N TRP A 386 -8.53 -33.22 -23.70
CA TRP A 386 -8.55 -31.77 -23.73
C TRP A 386 -9.83 -31.21 -24.37
N ASP A 387 -10.33 -30.13 -23.79
CA ASP A 387 -11.40 -29.33 -24.39
C ASP A 387 -10.80 -28.43 -25.48
N ILE A 388 -10.57 -29.03 -26.66
CA ILE A 388 -10.06 -28.34 -27.84
C ILE A 388 -10.95 -27.16 -28.24
N PRO A 389 -12.30 -27.26 -28.21
CA PRO A 389 -13.17 -26.10 -28.42
C PRO A 389 -12.88 -24.93 -27.46
N LEU A 390 -12.76 -25.18 -26.15
CA LEU A 390 -12.42 -24.14 -25.16
C LEU A 390 -11.05 -23.51 -25.48
N LYS A 391 -10.03 -24.33 -25.79
CA LYS A 391 -8.70 -23.83 -26.15
C LYS A 391 -8.74 -22.91 -27.37
N LYS A 392 -9.47 -23.29 -28.42
CA LYS A 392 -9.65 -22.47 -29.62
C LYS A 392 -10.42 -21.18 -29.33
N ALA A 393 -11.46 -21.25 -28.49
CA ALA A 393 -12.24 -20.07 -28.10
C ALA A 393 -11.38 -19.06 -27.32
N MET A 394 -10.53 -19.52 -26.40
CA MET A 394 -9.60 -18.64 -25.67
C MET A 394 -8.57 -17.97 -26.59
N ILE A 395 -8.05 -18.69 -27.58
CA ILE A 395 -7.15 -18.13 -28.59
C ILE A 395 -7.89 -17.07 -29.42
N ALA A 396 -9.10 -17.36 -29.90
CA ALA A 396 -9.89 -16.40 -30.67
C ALA A 396 -10.21 -15.12 -29.88
N LEU A 397 -10.51 -15.23 -28.58
CA LEU A 397 -10.69 -14.05 -27.71
C LEU A 397 -9.40 -13.25 -27.54
N CYS A 398 -8.26 -13.93 -27.43
CA CYS A 398 -6.96 -13.29 -27.39
C CYS A 398 -6.65 -12.58 -28.71
N ASP A 399 -6.94 -13.19 -29.85
CA ASP A 399 -6.71 -12.59 -31.17
C ASP A 399 -7.59 -11.35 -31.39
N GLU A 400 -8.86 -11.39 -30.96
CA GLU A 400 -9.78 -10.24 -30.99
C GLU A 400 -9.31 -9.11 -30.06
N ASP A 401 -8.78 -9.42 -28.88
CA ASP A 401 -8.20 -8.43 -27.99
C ASP A 401 -6.93 -7.81 -28.59
N GLN A 402 -6.02 -8.65 -29.09
CA GLN A 402 -4.75 -8.22 -29.65
C GLN A 402 -4.86 -7.52 -31.01
N SER A 403 -5.99 -7.64 -31.73
CA SER A 403 -6.19 -6.88 -32.97
C SER A 403 -6.21 -5.36 -32.75
N ASP A 404 -6.65 -4.92 -31.57
CA ASP A 404 -6.64 -3.51 -31.19
C ASP A 404 -5.52 -3.14 -30.22
N TYR A 405 -5.07 -4.08 -29.38
CA TYR A 405 -3.99 -3.84 -28.41
C TYR A 405 -2.57 -4.06 -28.95
N GLY A 406 -2.42 -4.79 -30.06
CA GLY A 406 -1.11 -5.14 -30.63
C GLY A 406 -0.30 -3.89 -30.97
N LEU A 407 1.00 -3.90 -30.69
CA LEU A 407 1.88 -2.72 -30.83
C LEU A 407 1.79 -2.06 -32.21
N GLU A 408 1.71 -2.86 -33.28
CA GLU A 408 1.62 -2.37 -34.67
C GLU A 408 0.26 -1.77 -35.01
N ASN A 409 -0.81 -2.20 -34.33
CA ASN A 409 -2.20 -1.86 -34.64
C ASN A 409 -2.89 -1.06 -33.53
N ARG A 410 -2.11 -0.57 -32.56
CA ARG A 410 -2.63 -0.08 -31.29
C ARG A 410 -3.62 1.07 -31.51
N LYS A 411 -4.88 0.83 -31.14
CA LYS A 411 -5.95 1.83 -31.24
C LYS A 411 -5.89 2.86 -30.10
N ASP A 412 -6.68 3.91 -30.24
CA ASP A 412 -6.86 4.89 -29.18
C ASP A 412 -7.57 4.29 -27.94
N SER A 413 -7.50 5.02 -26.82
CA SER A 413 -7.95 4.50 -25.52
C SER A 413 -9.44 4.15 -25.47
N ARG A 414 -10.28 4.85 -26.23
CA ARG A 414 -11.72 4.56 -26.27
C ARG A 414 -11.98 3.24 -26.98
N ALA A 415 -11.35 3.02 -28.14
CA ALA A 415 -11.46 1.76 -28.86
C ALA A 415 -10.94 0.58 -28.02
N LEU A 416 -9.81 0.75 -27.32
CA LEU A 416 -9.27 -0.27 -26.41
C LEU A 416 -10.24 -0.63 -25.28
N TYR A 417 -10.90 0.36 -24.68
CA TYR A 417 -11.93 0.16 -23.67
C TYR A 417 -13.14 -0.60 -24.24
N GLU A 418 -13.66 -0.17 -25.39
CA GLU A 418 -14.82 -0.80 -26.05
C GLU A 418 -14.54 -2.26 -26.45
N THR A 419 -13.31 -2.55 -26.88
CA THR A 419 -12.85 -3.93 -27.13
C THR A 419 -12.73 -4.73 -25.84
N THR A 420 -12.21 -4.14 -24.77
CA THR A 420 -12.11 -4.82 -23.47
C THR A 420 -13.49 -5.15 -22.88
N GLU A 421 -14.46 -4.23 -22.97
CA GLU A 421 -15.86 -4.47 -22.57
C GLU A 421 -16.44 -5.69 -23.29
N ARG A 422 -16.33 -5.71 -24.63
CA ARG A 422 -16.88 -6.78 -25.47
C ARG A 422 -16.20 -8.12 -25.24
N VAL A 423 -14.86 -8.15 -25.24
CA VAL A 423 -14.08 -9.38 -25.05
C VAL A 423 -14.28 -9.93 -23.64
N THR A 424 -14.33 -9.07 -22.61
CA THR A 424 -14.55 -9.52 -21.23
C THR A 424 -15.94 -10.12 -21.05
N ALA A 425 -16.99 -9.54 -21.66
CA ALA A 425 -18.32 -10.13 -21.65
C ALA A 425 -18.34 -11.53 -22.28
N LYS A 426 -17.73 -11.69 -23.46
CA LYS A 426 -17.59 -13.01 -24.13
C LYS A 426 -16.78 -14.00 -23.29
N LEU A 427 -15.70 -13.55 -22.65
CA LEU A 427 -14.88 -14.36 -21.75
C LEU A 427 -15.71 -14.87 -20.58
N VAL A 428 -16.47 -14.00 -19.94
CA VAL A 428 -17.36 -14.34 -18.83
C VAL A 428 -18.38 -15.41 -19.24
N ASP A 429 -19.03 -15.25 -20.38
CA ASP A 429 -19.98 -16.24 -20.92
C ASP A 429 -19.30 -17.58 -21.21
N LEU A 430 -18.11 -17.55 -21.83
CA LEU A 430 -17.32 -18.75 -22.09
C LEU A 430 -16.95 -19.47 -20.79
N LEU A 431 -16.50 -18.73 -19.77
CA LEU A 431 -16.15 -19.28 -18.47
C LEU A 431 -17.36 -19.88 -17.74
N ARG A 432 -18.55 -19.27 -17.84
CA ARG A 432 -19.78 -19.86 -17.29
C ARG A 432 -20.12 -21.20 -17.96
N GLN A 433 -19.98 -21.27 -19.28
CA GLN A 433 -20.37 -22.45 -20.06
C GLN A 433 -19.36 -23.60 -19.97
N LYS A 434 -18.06 -23.27 -19.98
CA LYS A 434 -16.98 -24.25 -20.14
C LYS A 434 -16.07 -24.36 -18.93
N GLY A 435 -16.16 -23.44 -17.98
CA GLY A 435 -15.25 -23.32 -16.85
C GLY A 435 -13.90 -22.71 -17.22
N PHE A 436 -13.01 -22.55 -16.23
CA PHE A 436 -11.68 -22.00 -16.45
C PHE A 436 -10.80 -22.89 -17.35
N PRO A 437 -10.03 -22.32 -18.30
CA PRO A 437 -9.09 -23.05 -19.14
C PRO A 437 -7.84 -23.47 -18.35
N SER A 438 -8.00 -24.39 -17.40
CA SER A 438 -6.91 -24.90 -16.56
C SER A 438 -5.97 -25.83 -17.34
N GLU A 439 -4.79 -26.08 -16.77
CA GLU A 439 -3.81 -27.02 -17.33
C GLU A 439 -4.38 -28.44 -17.50
N GLU A 440 -5.35 -28.83 -16.67
CA GLU A 440 -6.06 -30.12 -16.78
C GLU A 440 -7.01 -30.16 -17.98
N LYS A 441 -7.59 -29.02 -18.35
CA LYS A 441 -8.59 -28.92 -19.43
C LYS A 441 -7.99 -28.67 -20.80
N ILE A 442 -6.94 -27.85 -20.88
CA ILE A 442 -6.39 -27.40 -22.17
C ILE A 442 -4.88 -27.70 -22.34
N GLY A 443 -4.28 -28.30 -21.32
CA GLY A 443 -2.85 -28.57 -21.26
C GLY A 443 -2.03 -27.43 -20.67
N ALA A 444 -0.83 -27.78 -20.20
CA ALA A 444 0.24 -26.82 -19.96
C ALA A 444 0.98 -26.53 -21.27
N PHE A 445 1.69 -25.39 -21.32
CA PHE A 445 2.32 -24.89 -22.55
C PHE A 445 3.84 -24.87 -22.42
N THR A 446 4.53 -25.11 -23.52
CA THR A 446 5.99 -24.95 -23.64
C THR A 446 6.37 -24.07 -24.82
N LYS A 447 7.42 -23.29 -24.67
CA LYS A 447 8.07 -22.51 -25.74
C LYS A 447 9.41 -23.17 -26.08
N LYS A 448 9.73 -23.28 -27.38
CA LYS A 448 10.95 -23.93 -27.88
C LYS A 448 11.18 -25.31 -27.23
N ASP A 449 10.09 -26.06 -27.09
CA ASP A 449 9.99 -27.42 -26.53
C ASP A 449 10.40 -27.63 -25.06
N THR A 450 11.20 -26.76 -24.47
CA THR A 450 11.91 -27.02 -23.20
C THR A 450 11.60 -26.02 -22.10
N VAL A 451 10.97 -24.89 -22.44
CA VAL A 451 10.65 -23.81 -21.49
C VAL A 451 9.16 -23.86 -21.16
N LEU A 452 8.81 -24.20 -19.92
CA LEU A 452 7.42 -24.17 -19.46
C LEU A 452 6.91 -22.73 -19.41
N VAL A 453 5.77 -22.49 -20.02
CA VAL A 453 5.07 -21.19 -20.02
C VAL A 453 4.14 -21.15 -18.80
N GLN A 454 4.40 -20.21 -17.89
CA GLN A 454 3.64 -20.07 -16.63
C GLN A 454 2.28 -19.40 -16.83
N ALA A 455 2.20 -18.52 -17.83
CA ALA A 455 1.05 -17.71 -18.16
C ALA A 455 0.85 -17.82 -19.67
N PRO A 456 -0.12 -18.61 -20.15
CA PRO A 456 -0.45 -18.68 -21.57
C PRO A 456 -0.82 -17.30 -22.11
N ASP A 457 -0.62 -17.05 -23.40
CA ASP A 457 -0.78 -15.72 -24.00
C ASP A 457 -2.16 -15.11 -23.75
N PHE A 458 -3.22 -15.93 -23.76
CA PHE A 458 -4.60 -15.50 -23.48
C PHE A 458 -4.80 -14.89 -22.07
N TYR A 459 -3.85 -15.03 -21.14
CA TYR A 459 -3.88 -14.31 -19.86
C TYR A 459 -3.82 -12.79 -20.02
N VAL A 460 -3.37 -12.30 -21.18
CA VAL A 460 -3.45 -10.87 -21.52
C VAL A 460 -4.88 -10.33 -21.44
N VAL A 461 -5.89 -11.11 -21.84
CA VAL A 461 -7.30 -10.71 -21.82
C VAL A 461 -7.76 -10.41 -20.38
N PHE A 462 -7.39 -11.28 -19.44
CA PHE A 462 -7.69 -11.09 -18.02
C PHE A 462 -6.98 -9.85 -17.45
N ARG A 463 -5.72 -9.64 -17.85
CA ARG A 463 -4.95 -8.45 -17.45
C ARG A 463 -5.59 -7.17 -17.97
N HIS A 464 -6.00 -7.12 -19.24
CA HIS A 464 -6.66 -5.96 -19.81
C HIS A 464 -8.00 -5.67 -19.13
N ALA A 465 -8.78 -6.71 -18.79
CA ALA A 465 -9.99 -6.53 -17.99
C ALA A 465 -9.69 -5.85 -16.64
N VAL A 466 -8.67 -6.32 -15.90
CA VAL A 466 -8.28 -5.69 -14.63
C VAL A 466 -7.82 -4.24 -14.83
N GLN A 467 -7.09 -3.96 -15.91
CA GLN A 467 -6.56 -2.63 -16.20
C GLN A 467 -7.65 -1.62 -16.60
N GLN A 468 -8.58 -2.02 -17.49
CA GLN A 468 -9.62 -1.14 -18.03
C GLN A 468 -10.89 -1.08 -17.19
N LYS A 469 -11.07 -2.03 -16.26
CA LYS A 469 -12.24 -2.14 -15.38
C LYS A 469 -13.58 -2.12 -16.13
N PRO A 470 -13.80 -3.07 -17.05
CA PRO A 470 -15.07 -3.21 -17.74
C PRO A 470 -16.21 -3.49 -16.75
N LYS A 471 -17.46 -3.24 -17.14
CA LYS A 471 -18.67 -3.48 -16.33
C LYS A 471 -18.76 -4.94 -15.84
N SER A 472 -18.31 -5.87 -16.66
CA SER A 472 -18.31 -7.30 -16.34
C SER A 472 -17.13 -7.74 -15.46
N LEU A 473 -16.28 -6.82 -14.98
CA LEU A 473 -15.11 -7.15 -14.16
C LEU A 473 -15.50 -7.83 -12.83
N ASP A 474 -16.51 -7.32 -12.14
CA ASP A 474 -16.93 -7.89 -10.85
C ASP A 474 -17.41 -9.34 -11.01
N GLU A 475 -18.12 -9.59 -12.10
CA GLU A 475 -18.56 -10.93 -12.45
C GLU A 475 -17.40 -11.85 -12.82
N LEU A 476 -16.45 -11.36 -13.63
CA LEU A 476 -15.22 -12.09 -13.94
C LEU A 476 -14.45 -12.43 -12.66
N ASN A 477 -14.30 -11.48 -11.74
CA ASN A 477 -13.61 -11.68 -10.47
C ASN A 477 -14.30 -12.75 -9.59
N ALA A 478 -15.63 -12.74 -9.52
CA ALA A 478 -16.39 -13.75 -8.79
C ALA A 478 -16.19 -15.17 -9.36
N LEU A 479 -16.14 -15.29 -10.70
CA LEU A 479 -15.82 -16.55 -11.38
C LEU A 479 -14.37 -16.99 -11.04
N LEU A 480 -13.40 -16.09 -11.17
CA LEU A 480 -11.99 -16.37 -10.88
C LEU A 480 -11.76 -16.78 -9.43
N ASP A 481 -12.49 -16.20 -8.47
CA ASP A 481 -12.43 -16.60 -7.06
C ASP A 481 -12.94 -18.02 -6.83
N THR A 482 -13.98 -18.42 -7.57
CA THR A 482 -14.48 -19.80 -7.56
C THR A 482 -13.43 -20.77 -8.13
N TYR A 483 -12.78 -20.38 -9.22
CA TYR A 483 -11.70 -21.18 -9.85
C TYR A 483 -10.39 -21.18 -9.06
N TYR A 484 -10.17 -20.17 -8.22
CA TYR A 484 -9.05 -20.16 -7.30
C TYR A 484 -9.25 -21.19 -6.18
N LYS A 485 -10.46 -21.23 -5.59
CA LYS A 485 -10.80 -22.17 -4.50
C LYS A 485 -10.67 -23.64 -4.89
N ASN A 486 -10.85 -23.98 -6.17
CA ASN A 486 -10.74 -25.35 -6.68
C ASN A 486 -9.41 -25.64 -7.41
N PHE A 487 -8.40 -24.76 -7.29
CA PHE A 487 -7.09 -24.88 -7.92
C PHE A 487 -7.08 -24.89 -9.46
N ALA A 488 -8.18 -24.50 -10.13
CA ALA A 488 -8.19 -24.33 -11.58
C ALA A 488 -7.41 -23.07 -12.02
N PHE A 489 -7.34 -22.05 -11.17
CA PHE A 489 -6.64 -20.78 -11.43
C PHE A 489 -5.69 -20.40 -10.28
N ASP A 490 -4.41 -20.17 -10.59
CA ASP A 490 -3.39 -19.77 -9.60
C ASP A 490 -3.42 -18.26 -9.34
N LYS A 491 -4.51 -17.76 -8.72
CA LYS A 491 -4.73 -16.31 -8.50
C LYS A 491 -3.54 -15.64 -7.79
N LYS A 492 -2.93 -16.29 -6.80
CA LYS A 492 -1.85 -15.72 -5.96
C LYS A 492 -0.55 -15.47 -6.74
N ARG A 493 -0.23 -16.35 -7.69
CA ARG A 493 0.99 -16.25 -8.50
C ARG A 493 0.71 -15.83 -9.95
N SER A 494 -0.53 -15.49 -10.26
CA SER A 494 -0.93 -14.92 -11.55
C SER A 494 -0.46 -13.47 -11.67
N SER A 495 0.04 -13.11 -12.85
CA SER A 495 0.34 -11.72 -13.22
C SER A 495 -0.91 -10.90 -13.53
N THR A 496 -2.08 -11.53 -13.70
CA THR A 496 -3.33 -10.86 -14.11
C THR A 496 -3.88 -9.88 -13.06
N HIS A 497 -3.65 -10.14 -11.77
CA HIS A 497 -4.10 -9.30 -10.65
C HIS A 497 -2.98 -8.51 -9.99
N ARG A 498 -1.74 -8.64 -10.48
CA ARG A 498 -0.64 -7.79 -10.04
C ARG A 498 -0.79 -6.47 -10.79
N ASN A 499 -1.50 -5.52 -10.19
CA ASN A 499 -1.41 -4.14 -10.62
C ASN A 499 0.06 -3.72 -10.45
N PHE A 500 0.79 -3.66 -11.56
CA PHE A 500 2.17 -3.18 -11.63
C PHE A 500 2.36 -1.67 -11.41
N PRO A 501 1.36 -0.77 -11.39
CA PRO A 501 1.64 0.61 -11.04
C PRO A 501 2.12 0.72 -9.58
N GLY A 502 3.27 1.35 -9.38
CA GLY A 502 3.84 1.55 -8.05
C GLY A 502 4.68 0.39 -7.51
N ALA A 503 5.20 -0.50 -8.37
CA ALA A 503 6.18 -1.48 -7.93
C ALA A 503 7.42 -0.77 -7.36
N CYS A 504 7.77 -1.05 -6.10
CA CYS A 504 8.95 -0.44 -5.48
C CYS A 504 10.26 -0.83 -6.19
N PHE A 505 10.30 -1.96 -6.88
CA PHE A 505 11.49 -2.44 -7.58
C PHE A 505 11.40 -2.19 -9.08
N HIS A 506 12.47 -1.65 -9.62
CA HIS A 506 12.63 -1.38 -11.04
C HIS A 506 13.86 -2.09 -11.57
N ILE A 507 13.79 -2.59 -12.79
CA ILE A 507 14.92 -3.14 -13.53
C ILE A 507 15.17 -2.24 -14.73
N TYR A 508 16.33 -1.59 -14.75
CA TYR A 508 16.73 -0.65 -15.79
C TYR A 508 18.19 -0.89 -16.15
N LYS A 509 18.51 -1.04 -17.45
CA LYS A 509 19.86 -1.38 -17.95
C LYS A 509 20.51 -2.61 -17.25
N GLY A 510 19.68 -3.59 -16.88
CA GLY A 510 20.13 -4.78 -16.15
C GLY A 510 20.55 -4.54 -14.69
N ASN A 511 20.25 -3.37 -14.13
CA ASN A 511 20.39 -3.05 -12.71
C ASN A 511 19.04 -3.19 -12.00
N LEU A 512 19.06 -3.68 -10.76
CA LEU A 512 17.92 -3.63 -9.85
C LEU A 512 17.98 -2.33 -9.04
N TYR A 513 16.88 -1.59 -9.06
CA TYR A 513 16.67 -0.34 -8.34
C TYR A 513 15.50 -0.48 -7.37
N ILE A 514 15.51 0.32 -6.30
CA ILE A 514 14.38 0.51 -5.39
C ILE A 514 13.99 1.99 -5.33
N ASP A 515 12.70 2.31 -5.44
CA ASP A 515 12.19 3.68 -5.32
C ASP A 515 12.55 4.27 -3.95
N LYS A 516 13.14 5.48 -3.92
CA LYS A 516 13.54 6.16 -2.67
C LYS A 516 12.38 6.44 -1.72
N SER A 517 11.16 6.52 -2.24
CA SER A 517 9.94 6.72 -1.46
C SER A 517 9.38 5.42 -0.84
N CYS A 518 9.86 4.25 -1.28
CA CYS A 518 9.50 2.98 -0.69
C CYS A 518 10.34 2.70 0.56
N ALA A 519 9.69 2.60 1.72
CA ALA A 519 10.30 2.14 2.98
C ALA A 519 10.49 0.60 3.02
N TYR A 520 10.61 -0.04 1.85
CA TYR A 520 10.47 -1.49 1.71
C TYR A 520 11.84 -2.18 1.74
N ASN A 521 12.17 -2.82 2.86
CA ASN A 521 13.41 -3.57 2.99
C ASN A 521 13.09 -5.07 3.17
N SER A 522 13.05 -5.83 2.07
CA SER A 522 12.94 -7.29 2.16
C SER A 522 14.06 -7.96 1.37
N ASP A 523 15.14 -8.31 2.07
CA ASP A 523 16.25 -9.13 1.56
C ASP A 523 15.75 -10.38 0.82
N SER A 524 14.64 -10.97 1.25
CA SER A 524 14.02 -12.13 0.62
C SER A 524 13.58 -11.87 -0.82
N MET A 525 12.95 -10.73 -1.10
CA MET A 525 12.48 -10.38 -2.44
C MET A 525 13.64 -10.03 -3.37
N VAL A 526 14.62 -9.29 -2.86
CA VAL A 526 15.87 -9.03 -3.61
C VAL A 526 16.56 -10.35 -3.96
N LYS A 527 16.68 -11.30 -3.02
CA LYS A 527 17.26 -12.63 -3.29
C LYS A 527 16.47 -13.39 -4.35
N LYS A 528 15.13 -13.34 -4.33
CA LYS A 528 14.27 -13.96 -5.35
C LYS A 528 14.51 -13.34 -6.73
N MET A 529 14.55 -12.02 -6.83
CA MET A 529 14.81 -11.29 -8.08
C MET A 529 16.21 -11.65 -8.63
N VAL A 530 17.26 -11.56 -7.80
CA VAL A 530 18.62 -11.95 -8.20
C VAL A 530 18.68 -13.39 -8.68
N PHE A 531 18.03 -14.29 -7.96
CA PHE A 531 18.02 -15.71 -8.29
C PHE A 531 17.47 -15.95 -9.70
N MET A 532 16.44 -15.21 -10.14
CA MET A 532 15.91 -15.37 -11.49
C MET A 532 16.92 -15.05 -12.59
N PHE A 533 17.71 -13.99 -12.42
CA PHE A 533 18.74 -13.60 -13.38
C PHE A 533 19.93 -14.55 -13.35
N LYS A 534 20.14 -15.22 -12.21
CA LYS A 534 21.18 -16.23 -11.99
C LYS A 534 20.56 -17.60 -11.71
N ASN A 535 19.69 -18.04 -12.62
CA ASN A 535 18.92 -19.29 -12.50
C ASN A 535 19.48 -20.40 -13.41
N PRO A 536 20.63 -21.02 -13.08
CA PRO A 536 21.34 -21.95 -13.96
C PRO A 536 20.56 -23.24 -14.27
N HIS A 537 19.46 -23.47 -13.56
CA HIS A 537 18.67 -24.70 -13.63
C HIS A 537 17.24 -24.45 -14.13
N GLY A 538 16.89 -23.21 -14.48
CA GLY A 538 15.59 -22.87 -15.03
C GLY A 538 14.43 -23.16 -14.07
N PHE A 539 14.63 -22.93 -12.77
CA PHE A 539 13.55 -22.99 -11.77
C PHE A 539 12.52 -21.89 -11.99
N ILE A 540 11.28 -22.13 -11.61
CA ILE A 540 10.20 -21.17 -11.71
C ILE A 540 9.83 -20.71 -10.30
N ILE A 541 10.28 -19.53 -9.90
CA ILE A 541 10.09 -18.98 -8.55
C ILE A 541 9.13 -17.79 -8.62
N ASP A 542 8.23 -17.65 -7.65
CA ASP A 542 7.48 -16.40 -7.50
C ASP A 542 8.42 -15.25 -7.10
N ASN A 543 8.51 -14.26 -7.96
CA ASN A 543 9.53 -13.21 -7.98
C ASN A 543 9.03 -11.84 -7.53
N GLY A 544 7.79 -11.76 -7.02
CA GLY A 544 7.21 -10.53 -6.50
C GLY A 544 6.80 -9.53 -7.59
N ASN A 545 6.81 -8.24 -7.24
CA ASN A 545 6.40 -7.14 -8.10
C ASN A 545 7.62 -6.28 -8.47
N TYR A 546 7.93 -6.18 -9.77
CA TYR A 546 8.91 -5.25 -10.31
C TYR A 546 8.47 -4.76 -11.69
N ILE A 547 8.96 -3.57 -12.07
CA ILE A 547 8.81 -3.01 -13.41
C ILE A 547 10.12 -3.19 -14.16
N ILE A 548 10.08 -3.66 -15.40
CA ILE A 548 11.21 -3.52 -16.33
C ILE A 548 10.97 -2.23 -17.10
N SER A 549 11.84 -1.24 -16.92
CA SER A 549 11.75 -0.01 -17.70
C SER A 549 12.43 -0.19 -19.04
N GLU A 550 11.72 0.25 -20.08
CA GLU A 550 12.26 0.35 -21.42
C GLU A 550 13.46 1.29 -21.42
N TYR A 551 14.49 0.90 -22.15
CA TYR A 551 15.59 1.80 -22.43
C TYR A 551 15.21 2.70 -23.59
N ASN A 552 15.25 4.02 -23.38
CA ASN A 552 15.15 4.99 -24.47
C ASN A 552 16.56 5.23 -25.07
N PRO A 553 16.87 4.69 -26.26
CA PRO A 553 18.16 4.93 -26.89
C PRO A 553 18.32 6.36 -27.42
N GLU A 554 17.21 7.07 -27.66
CA GLU A 554 17.21 8.41 -28.26
C GLU A 554 17.55 9.50 -27.24
N ASP A 555 17.13 9.32 -25.98
CA ASP A 555 17.52 10.16 -24.86
C ASP A 555 17.90 9.32 -23.64
N PRO A 556 19.13 8.76 -23.62
CA PRO A 556 19.57 7.92 -22.51
C PRO A 556 19.83 8.73 -21.24
N LYS A 557 20.18 10.02 -21.37
CA LYS A 557 20.58 10.87 -20.25
C LYS A 557 19.39 11.24 -19.39
N GLU A 558 18.26 11.62 -19.99
CA GLU A 558 17.04 11.94 -19.25
C GLU A 558 16.62 10.78 -18.32
N TRP A 559 16.66 9.55 -18.84
CA TRP A 559 16.31 8.36 -18.08
C TRP A 559 17.35 8.01 -17.00
N ASP A 560 18.64 8.16 -17.28
CA ASP A 560 19.69 7.96 -16.29
C ASP A 560 19.54 8.96 -15.13
N ASP A 561 19.35 10.24 -15.44
CA ASP A 561 19.14 11.32 -14.47
C ASP A 561 17.85 11.07 -13.65
N TYR A 562 16.77 10.60 -14.29
CA TYR A 562 15.54 10.20 -13.60
C TYR A 562 15.77 9.07 -12.58
N TYR A 563 16.50 8.04 -12.97
CA TYR A 563 16.80 6.91 -12.09
C TYR A 563 17.72 7.30 -10.93
N GLU A 564 18.73 8.11 -11.18
CA GLU A 564 19.62 8.64 -10.14
C GLU A 564 18.85 9.52 -9.13
N ALA A 565 17.94 10.37 -9.61
CA ALA A 565 17.15 11.25 -8.76
C ALA A 565 16.15 10.48 -7.90
N ASN A 566 15.46 9.48 -8.44
CA ASN A 566 14.28 8.88 -7.82
C ASN A 566 14.52 7.50 -7.18
N PHE A 567 15.60 6.80 -7.53
CA PHE A 567 15.83 5.41 -7.11
C PHE A 567 17.20 5.20 -6.47
N ASN A 568 17.29 4.19 -5.60
CA ASN A 568 18.55 3.69 -5.08
C ASN A 568 18.95 2.42 -5.86
N LEU A 569 20.19 2.37 -6.34
CA LEU A 569 20.74 1.15 -6.91
C LEU A 569 20.84 0.07 -5.83
N VAL A 570 20.24 -1.08 -6.08
CA VAL A 570 20.34 -2.26 -5.21
C VAL A 570 21.54 -3.11 -5.64
N GLN A 571 21.58 -3.53 -6.90
CA GLN A 571 22.72 -4.27 -7.48
C GLN A 571 22.60 -4.44 -9.01
N LYS A 572 23.71 -4.77 -9.67
CA LYS A 572 23.73 -5.25 -11.06
C LYS A 572 23.21 -6.68 -11.16
N LEU A 573 22.20 -6.93 -12.00
CA LEU A 573 21.63 -8.25 -12.26
C LEU A 573 22.26 -8.93 -13.48
N THR A 574 22.45 -8.18 -14.57
CA THR A 574 22.99 -8.68 -15.84
C THR A 574 23.63 -7.54 -16.65
N ASP A 575 24.65 -7.86 -17.44
CA ASP A 575 25.24 -6.96 -18.43
C ASP A 575 24.47 -6.96 -19.76
N ASP A 576 23.68 -8.01 -20.00
CA ASP A 576 22.78 -8.10 -21.16
C ASP A 576 21.52 -7.26 -20.89
N TRP A 577 21.62 -5.96 -21.10
CA TRP A 577 20.51 -5.03 -20.93
C TRP A 577 19.30 -5.29 -21.84
N LYS A 578 19.44 -6.08 -22.92
CA LYS A 578 18.34 -6.50 -23.82
C LYS A 578 17.74 -7.86 -23.46
N PHE A 579 18.01 -8.37 -22.26
CA PHE A 579 17.54 -9.69 -21.83
C PHE A 579 16.01 -9.88 -21.92
N TYR A 580 15.24 -8.79 -21.84
CA TYR A 580 13.78 -8.83 -21.91
C TYR A 580 13.24 -8.95 -23.35
N GLU A 581 14.09 -8.73 -24.36
CA GLU A 581 13.75 -8.83 -25.78
C GLU A 581 14.01 -10.23 -26.37
N LYS A 582 14.62 -11.14 -25.60
CA LYS A 582 15.08 -12.49 -26.02
C LYS A 582 14.19 -13.60 -25.45
#